data_AF-A0A6I3KFC9-F1
#
_entry.id   AF-A0A6I3KFC9-F1
#
_cell.length_a   1.000
_cell.length_b   1.000
_cell.length_c   1.000
_cell.angle_alpha   90.00
_cell.angle_beta   90.00
_cell.angle_gamma   90.00
#
_symmetry.space_group_name_H-M   'P 1'
#
loop_
_entity.id
_entity.type
_entity.pdbx_description
1 polymer ?
#
loop_
_entity_poly.entity_id
_entity_poly.type
_entity_poly.pdbx_seq_one_letter_code
_entity_poly.pdbx_strand_id
1 'polypeptide(L)'
;MCRRPTATIGCASLTTSAAASSASSVKSISRSYSRMDKAQWPLWLLAGHAHYGTREHASGHNGNILNFFVMVRAFDSARDEIAWCAAYEGACYERVGLRSTRSLMAKSYLDWGLKLSEPRIGCAAVFDRGDNPDLGHVTNVVEIREKTILCQGGNQSDSVCYAEYSKADVRAYRWPGDAEQARLSDVFDIAYKYVVSPEVEGGYTDDPYDNGGPTFRGVTIGTLAAWREVNLESNYGALKAELQAGLSEEEVRAIYVTRYWFASWADQLPPALAVMHFDSSVNQGVRRAAEFLQRAIGSEVDGEMGPDTLALARVADVREALRKYSEAREQHYRGIATFWRFGKGWLARNKRTLDLALSVANSALSPEAQPKEKPLTDTVGTAPSPTPEPAPVWWGKSVTIWGILITAASTVLPVLARAAGIDITPELISQFGTDVTTVASAIGGLVGTVMAIWGRVKASRPLTTAPVQLKI
;
A
#
# COMPACT_ATOMS: atom_id res chain seq x y z
N MET A 1 -16.11 -69.86 46.12
CA MET A 1 -15.01 -70.83 45.91
C MET A 1 -14.36 -70.51 44.56
N CYS A 2 -13.04 -70.32 44.54
CA CYS A 2 -12.11 -70.19 43.39
C CYS A 2 -12.34 -69.00 42.41
N ARG A 3 -11.58 -67.90 42.49
CA ARG A 3 -10.18 -67.66 42.02
C ARG A 3 -9.98 -67.83 40.50
N ARG A 4 -9.54 -66.73 39.86
CA ARG A 4 -8.96 -66.60 38.50
C ARG A 4 -7.85 -67.64 38.26
N PRO A 5 -7.41 -67.91 37.01
CA PRO A 5 -6.22 -67.20 36.52
C PRO A 5 -6.08 -67.08 34.95
N THR A 6 -5.51 -65.96 34.47
CA THR A 6 -4.28 -65.81 33.65
C THR A 6 -4.24 -66.42 32.24
N ALA A 7 -3.88 -65.62 31.22
CA ALA A 7 -2.61 -65.78 30.51
C ALA A 7 -2.43 -64.69 29.43
N THR A 8 -1.30 -64.00 29.53
CA THR A 8 -0.73 -63.07 28.56
C THR A 8 0.14 -63.87 27.58
N ILE A 9 0.04 -63.63 26.27
CA ILE A 9 1.09 -63.99 25.29
C ILE A 9 1.15 -62.85 24.25
N GLY A 10 2.33 -62.26 24.08
CA GLY A 10 2.64 -61.34 22.98
C GLY A 10 3.46 -62.03 21.89
N CYS A 11 3.49 -61.46 20.67
CA CYS A 11 4.67 -61.42 19.80
C CYS A 11 4.45 -60.49 18.58
N ALA A 12 5.30 -59.47 18.49
CA ALA A 12 6.04 -58.97 17.33
C ALA A 12 5.44 -58.98 15.88
N SER A 13 5.25 -57.74 15.36
CA SER A 13 5.80 -57.16 14.12
C SER A 13 5.61 -57.81 12.73
N LEU A 14 5.03 -57.05 11.77
CA LEU A 14 5.72 -56.36 10.64
C LEU A 14 4.74 -55.87 9.54
N THR A 15 4.90 -54.58 9.17
CA THR A 15 4.80 -53.92 7.82
C THR A 15 3.53 -54.13 6.97
N THR A 16 2.86 -53.11 6.40
CA THR A 16 3.30 -52.03 5.48
C THR A 16 2.20 -50.93 5.41
N SER A 17 2.46 -49.64 5.68
CA SER A 17 2.86 -48.56 4.74
C SER A 17 1.90 -48.23 3.58
N ALA A 18 1.21 -47.09 3.68
CA ALA A 18 0.93 -46.10 2.61
C ALA A 18 0.33 -44.84 3.29
N ALA A 19 1.16 -43.83 3.64
CA ALA A 19 1.57 -42.69 2.82
C ALA A 19 0.45 -41.64 2.61
N ALA A 20 0.35 -40.70 3.57
CA ALA A 20 -0.21 -39.37 3.36
C ALA A 20 0.96 -38.37 3.49
N SER A 21 1.29 -37.69 2.39
CA SER A 21 2.45 -36.81 2.28
C SER A 21 2.23 -35.47 3.00
N SER A 22 3.35 -34.95 3.48
CA SER A 22 3.52 -33.94 4.50
C SER A 22 3.38 -32.51 3.98
N ALA A 23 2.40 -31.76 4.50
CA ALA A 23 2.47 -30.30 4.54
C ALA A 23 3.53 -29.88 5.59
N SER A 24 4.60 -29.20 5.17
CA SER A 24 5.62 -28.70 6.09
C SER A 24 5.02 -27.62 7.00
N SER A 25 4.89 -27.91 8.29
CA SER A 25 4.44 -26.96 9.30
C SER A 25 5.48 -25.86 9.50
N VAL A 26 5.18 -24.66 9.00
CA VAL A 26 5.91 -23.42 9.34
C VAL A 26 5.64 -23.13 10.81
N LYS A 27 6.59 -23.45 11.69
CA LYS A 27 6.52 -23.04 13.10
C LYS A 27 6.82 -21.55 13.18
N SER A 28 5.79 -20.74 13.49
CA SER A 28 6.00 -19.34 13.87
C SER A 28 6.70 -19.28 15.22
N ILE A 29 8.02 -19.11 15.22
CA ILE A 29 8.82 -19.02 16.45
C ILE A 29 8.77 -17.57 16.95
N SER A 30 8.13 -17.35 18.10
CA SER A 30 8.00 -16.04 18.77
C SER A 30 9.12 -15.80 19.80
N ARG A 31 10.38 -16.12 19.47
CA ARG A 31 11.54 -15.85 20.36
C ARG A 31 12.32 -14.62 19.90
N SER A 32 12.11 -13.52 20.62
CA SER A 32 12.94 -12.30 20.70
C SER A 32 13.69 -11.89 19.41
N TYR A 33 12.97 -11.21 18.52
CA TYR A 33 13.50 -10.45 17.37
C TYR A 33 14.36 -9.23 17.79
N SER A 34 14.63 -9.05 19.08
CA SER A 34 15.19 -7.84 19.71
C SER A 34 16.69 -7.60 19.48
N ARG A 35 17.33 -8.29 18.54
CA ARG A 35 18.77 -8.10 18.21
C ARG A 35 19.04 -7.61 16.78
N MET A 36 18.00 -7.35 16.00
CA MET A 36 18.17 -6.76 14.68
C MET A 36 18.22 -5.25 14.82
N ASP A 37 19.38 -4.66 14.55
CA ASP A 37 19.47 -3.23 14.33
C ASP A 37 18.81 -2.89 12.99
N LYS A 38 17.47 -2.73 13.04
CA LYS A 38 16.66 -2.38 11.88
C LYS A 38 17.10 -1.04 11.27
N ALA A 39 17.80 -0.17 12.00
CA ALA A 39 18.32 1.07 11.44
C ALA A 39 19.40 0.82 10.36
N GLN A 40 20.04 -0.34 10.36
CA GLN A 40 21.06 -0.75 9.37
C GLN A 40 20.48 -1.55 8.20
N TRP A 41 19.17 -1.77 8.18
CA TRP A 41 18.54 -2.54 7.11
C TRP A 41 18.53 -1.75 5.80
N PRO A 42 18.73 -2.44 4.66
CA PRO A 42 18.44 -1.85 3.36
C PRO A 42 17.00 -1.32 3.30
N LEU A 43 16.79 -0.23 2.54
CA LEU A 43 15.50 0.46 2.50
C LEU A 43 14.32 -0.44 2.09
N TRP A 44 14.54 -1.44 1.22
CA TRP A 44 13.48 -2.36 0.82
C TRP A 44 13.02 -3.30 1.95
N LEU A 45 13.88 -3.62 2.91
CA LEU A 45 13.47 -4.34 4.13
C LEU A 45 12.63 -3.44 5.05
N LEU A 46 12.95 -2.14 5.13
CA LEU A 46 12.12 -1.17 5.86
C LEU A 46 10.75 -1.00 5.19
N ALA A 47 10.72 -0.93 3.86
CA ALA A 47 9.48 -0.88 3.08
C ALA A 47 8.61 -2.12 3.30
N GLY A 48 9.22 -3.29 3.46
CA GLY A 48 8.53 -4.52 3.83
C GLY A 48 8.07 -4.55 5.28
N HIS A 49 8.94 -4.15 6.21
CA HIS A 49 8.62 -4.15 7.65
C HIS A 49 7.47 -3.23 8.01
N ALA A 50 7.29 -2.15 7.24
CA ALA A 50 6.13 -1.25 7.36
C ALA A 50 4.77 -1.99 7.28
N HIS A 51 4.74 -3.16 6.64
CA HIS A 51 3.53 -3.96 6.44
C HIS A 51 3.51 -5.24 7.29
N TYR A 52 4.41 -5.39 8.25
CA TYR A 52 4.43 -6.54 9.16
C TYR A 52 3.07 -6.72 9.85
N GLY A 53 2.54 -7.95 9.80
CA GLY A 53 1.24 -8.30 10.34
C GLY A 53 0.06 -8.12 9.38
N THR A 54 0.27 -7.54 8.18
CA THR A 54 -0.77 -7.50 7.12
C THR A 54 -1.21 -8.92 6.78
N ARG A 55 -2.53 -9.14 6.72
CA ARG A 55 -3.16 -10.46 6.51
C ARG A 55 -4.31 -10.33 5.52
N GLU A 56 -4.62 -11.44 4.86
CA GLU A 56 -5.87 -11.56 4.12
C GLU A 56 -7.08 -11.42 5.05
N HIS A 57 -8.14 -10.78 4.57
CA HIS A 57 -9.40 -10.72 5.30
C HIS A 57 -10.19 -12.00 5.07
N ALA A 58 -10.92 -12.47 6.08
CA ALA A 58 -11.79 -13.65 5.94
C ALA A 58 -12.91 -13.45 4.91
N SER A 59 -13.26 -12.20 4.61
CA SER A 59 -14.17 -11.80 3.56
C SER A 59 -13.73 -10.45 2.99
N GLY A 60 -13.70 -10.31 1.67
CA GLY A 60 -13.22 -9.10 0.98
C GLY A 60 -11.71 -9.07 0.80
N HIS A 61 -11.20 -7.97 0.25
CA HIS A 61 -9.78 -7.81 -0.03
C HIS A 61 -9.12 -6.85 0.96
N ASN A 62 -7.86 -7.12 1.32
CA ASN A 62 -7.05 -6.19 2.10
C ASN A 62 -6.41 -5.16 1.16
N GLY A 63 -6.65 -3.86 1.40
CA GLY A 63 -6.16 -2.79 0.52
C GLY A 63 -4.64 -2.77 0.33
N ASN A 64 -3.86 -3.10 1.38
CA ASN A 64 -2.40 -3.16 1.29
C ASN A 64 -1.94 -4.28 0.34
N ILE A 65 -2.59 -5.45 0.42
CA ILE A 65 -2.26 -6.59 -0.44
C ILE A 65 -2.55 -6.24 -1.90
N LEU A 66 -3.70 -5.62 -2.18
CA LEU A 66 -4.05 -5.17 -3.52
C LEU A 66 -3.05 -4.15 -4.06
N ASN A 67 -2.55 -3.23 -3.22
CA ASN A 67 -1.51 -2.29 -3.65
C ASN A 67 -0.24 -2.99 -4.11
N PHE A 68 0.18 -4.09 -3.47
CA PHE A 68 1.36 -4.84 -3.92
C PHE A 68 1.20 -5.34 -5.36
N PHE A 69 0.03 -5.86 -5.72
CA PHE A 69 -0.29 -6.27 -7.10
C PHE A 69 -0.25 -5.10 -8.09
N VAL A 70 -0.82 -3.95 -7.71
CA VAL A 70 -0.81 -2.74 -8.54
C VAL A 70 0.62 -2.26 -8.79
N MET A 71 1.48 -2.25 -7.76
CA MET A 71 2.87 -1.80 -7.87
C MET A 71 3.68 -2.64 -8.85
N VAL A 72 3.48 -3.96 -8.85
CA VAL A 72 4.17 -4.86 -9.80
C VAL A 72 3.46 -4.97 -11.16
N ARG A 73 2.44 -4.13 -11.41
CA ARG A 73 1.64 -4.07 -12.66
C ARG A 73 0.93 -5.38 -13.01
N ALA A 74 0.53 -6.14 -12.00
CA ALA A 74 -0.10 -7.46 -12.17
C ALA A 74 -1.61 -7.46 -11.82
N PHE A 75 -2.30 -6.33 -12.03
CA PHE A 75 -3.68 -6.12 -11.59
C PHE A 75 -4.69 -7.12 -12.21
N ASP A 76 -4.48 -7.53 -13.46
CA ASP A 76 -5.37 -8.47 -14.18
C ASP A 76 -5.35 -9.91 -13.63
N SER A 77 -4.50 -10.18 -12.62
CA SER A 77 -4.32 -11.51 -12.03
C SER A 77 -4.74 -11.58 -10.57
N ALA A 78 -5.16 -10.49 -9.91
CA ALA A 78 -5.42 -10.51 -8.47
C ALA A 78 -6.65 -11.38 -8.14
N ARG A 79 -6.40 -12.61 -7.68
CA ARG A 79 -7.34 -13.46 -6.96
C ARG A 79 -6.71 -13.79 -5.60
N ASP A 80 -7.55 -13.90 -4.58
CA ASP A 80 -7.22 -14.36 -3.22
C ASP A 80 -6.59 -15.78 -3.19
N GLU A 81 -6.68 -16.53 -4.28
CA GLU A 81 -6.00 -17.82 -4.46
C GLU A 81 -4.55 -17.73 -4.99
N ILE A 82 -4.07 -16.54 -5.39
CA ILE A 82 -2.72 -16.38 -5.96
C ILE A 82 -1.69 -16.09 -4.89
N ALA A 83 -0.62 -16.88 -4.90
CA ALA A 83 0.52 -16.62 -4.03
C ALA A 83 1.12 -15.21 -4.25
N TRP A 84 0.92 -14.30 -3.29
CA TRP A 84 1.33 -12.90 -3.40
C TRP A 84 2.70 -12.57 -2.80
N CYS A 85 3.53 -13.59 -2.51
CA CYS A 85 4.89 -13.36 -2.01
C CYS A 85 5.74 -12.54 -3.00
N ALA A 86 5.70 -12.87 -4.30
CA ALA A 86 6.42 -12.11 -5.32
C ALA A 86 5.85 -10.70 -5.53
N ALA A 87 4.54 -10.50 -5.37
CA ALA A 87 3.93 -9.16 -5.42
C ALA A 87 4.45 -8.28 -4.28
N TYR A 88 4.47 -8.81 -3.06
CA TYR A 88 5.00 -8.13 -1.89
C TYR A 88 6.49 -7.80 -2.06
N GLU A 89 7.32 -8.77 -2.44
CA GLU A 89 8.76 -8.55 -2.63
C GLU A 89 9.01 -7.51 -3.73
N GLY A 90 8.31 -7.65 -4.86
CA GLY A 90 8.41 -6.70 -5.96
C GLY A 90 8.00 -5.28 -5.56
N ALA A 91 6.90 -5.13 -4.82
CA ALA A 91 6.49 -3.84 -4.29
C ALA A 91 7.55 -3.23 -3.36
N CYS A 92 8.15 -4.01 -2.46
CA CYS A 92 9.21 -3.52 -1.57
C CYS A 92 10.41 -2.93 -2.33
N TYR A 93 10.81 -3.55 -3.45
CA TYR A 93 11.88 -3.03 -4.30
C TYR A 93 11.45 -1.77 -5.08
N GLU A 94 10.27 -1.79 -5.72
CA GLU A 94 9.82 -0.67 -6.55
C GLU A 94 9.60 0.62 -5.73
N ARG A 95 9.20 0.49 -4.46
CA ARG A 95 9.01 1.62 -3.53
C ARG A 95 10.29 2.40 -3.22
N VAL A 96 11.45 1.76 -3.39
CA VAL A 96 12.77 2.38 -3.15
C VAL A 96 13.52 2.65 -4.46
N GLY A 97 12.83 2.56 -5.61
CA GLY A 97 13.40 2.83 -6.92
C GLY A 97 14.17 1.68 -7.55
N LEU A 98 14.11 0.47 -6.97
CA LEU A 98 14.74 -0.73 -7.53
C LEU A 98 13.76 -1.48 -8.42
N ARG A 99 14.22 -1.91 -9.60
CA ARG A 99 13.34 -2.63 -10.53
C ARG A 99 13.18 -4.10 -10.12
N SER A 100 11.96 -4.47 -9.77
CA SER A 100 11.59 -5.87 -9.49
C SER A 100 11.48 -6.71 -10.78
N THR A 101 11.19 -8.00 -10.65
CA THR A 101 10.86 -8.85 -11.81
C THR A 101 9.52 -8.48 -12.44
N ARG A 102 8.66 -7.74 -11.72
CA ARG A 102 7.27 -7.41 -12.09
C ARG A 102 6.46 -8.65 -12.50
N SER A 103 6.73 -9.77 -11.84
CA SER A 103 6.06 -11.05 -12.04
C SER A 103 5.51 -11.56 -10.71
N LEU A 104 4.35 -12.21 -10.78
CA LEU A 104 3.75 -12.90 -9.63
C LEU A 104 4.37 -14.27 -9.36
N MET A 105 5.25 -14.76 -10.26
CA MET A 105 5.95 -16.01 -10.05
C MET A 105 7.15 -15.80 -9.14
N ALA A 106 7.17 -16.43 -7.97
CA ALA A 106 8.34 -16.40 -7.08
C ALA A 106 9.62 -16.87 -7.79
N LYS A 107 9.52 -17.90 -8.64
CA LYS A 107 10.64 -18.40 -9.43
C LYS A 107 11.19 -17.42 -10.46
N SER A 108 10.49 -16.32 -10.78
CA SER A 108 11.06 -15.24 -11.61
C SER A 108 12.31 -14.62 -10.98
N TYR A 109 12.43 -14.72 -9.65
CA TYR A 109 13.61 -14.26 -8.92
C TYR A 109 14.79 -15.23 -9.04
N LEU A 110 14.64 -16.43 -9.62
CA LEU A 110 15.76 -17.35 -9.77
C LEU A 110 16.90 -16.75 -10.58
N ASP A 111 16.64 -15.83 -11.52
CA ASP A 111 17.65 -15.19 -12.37
C ASP A 111 17.68 -13.66 -12.25
N TRP A 112 17.01 -13.11 -11.24
CA TRP A 112 16.96 -11.67 -11.01
C TRP A 112 18.21 -11.15 -10.28
N GLY A 113 18.73 -10.01 -10.70
CA GLY A 113 19.85 -9.33 -10.05
C GLY A 113 21.14 -10.16 -10.02
N LEU A 114 21.98 -9.90 -9.02
CA LEU A 114 23.27 -10.56 -8.85
C LEU A 114 23.11 -11.86 -8.05
N LYS A 115 23.71 -12.95 -8.55
CA LYS A 115 23.78 -14.22 -7.83
C LYS A 115 24.73 -14.08 -6.63
N LEU A 116 24.30 -14.52 -5.45
CA LEU A 116 25.18 -14.67 -4.30
C LEU A 116 25.43 -16.16 -4.02
N SER A 117 26.66 -16.51 -3.63
CA SER A 117 27.01 -17.85 -3.17
C SER A 117 26.59 -18.10 -1.71
N GLU A 118 26.44 -17.04 -0.93
CA GLU A 118 26.09 -17.05 0.48
C GLU A 118 25.00 -16.02 0.78
N PRO A 119 24.18 -16.22 1.83
CA PRO A 119 23.16 -15.25 2.19
C PRO A 119 23.77 -13.91 2.61
N ARG A 120 23.05 -12.84 2.32
CA ARG A 120 23.32 -11.48 2.80
C ARG A 120 22.02 -10.87 3.33
N ILE A 121 22.06 -10.13 4.43
CA ILE A 121 20.88 -9.39 4.93
C ILE A 121 20.36 -8.47 3.81
N GLY A 122 19.09 -8.62 3.45
CA GLY A 122 18.43 -7.93 2.35
C GLY A 122 18.40 -8.68 1.02
N CYS A 123 19.14 -9.78 0.84
CA CYS A 123 19.03 -10.55 -0.39
C CYS A 123 17.70 -11.33 -0.43
N ALA A 124 17.14 -11.48 -1.64
CA ALA A 124 16.05 -12.39 -1.89
C ALA A 124 16.53 -13.84 -1.76
N ALA A 125 15.83 -14.65 -0.98
CA ALA A 125 15.96 -16.10 -0.93
C ALA A 125 14.77 -16.73 -1.67
N VAL A 126 15.07 -17.59 -2.65
CA VAL A 126 14.06 -18.29 -3.47
C VAL A 126 14.02 -19.76 -3.09
N PHE A 127 12.81 -20.30 -2.94
CA PHE A 127 12.54 -21.68 -2.55
C PHE A 127 11.57 -22.35 -3.53
N ASP A 128 11.56 -23.68 -3.56
CA ASP A 128 10.45 -24.44 -4.14
C ASP A 128 9.23 -24.41 -3.20
N ARG A 129 8.03 -24.58 -3.75
CA ARG A 129 6.79 -24.64 -2.96
C ARG A 129 5.97 -25.88 -3.32
N GLY A 130 5.95 -26.85 -2.40
CA GLY A 130 5.28 -28.13 -2.62
C GLY A 130 5.96 -28.96 -3.72
N ASP A 131 5.22 -29.91 -4.28
CA ASP A 131 5.76 -30.86 -5.27
C ASP A 131 5.71 -30.34 -6.71
N ASN A 132 5.00 -29.23 -6.96
CA ASN A 132 4.90 -28.66 -8.29
C ASN A 132 6.17 -27.86 -8.62
N PRO A 133 6.93 -28.24 -9.67
CA PRO A 133 8.18 -27.58 -10.03
C PRO A 133 8.00 -26.13 -10.52
N ASP A 134 6.80 -25.69 -10.85
CA ASP A 134 6.54 -24.29 -11.26
C ASP A 134 6.25 -23.38 -10.07
N LEU A 135 5.88 -23.96 -8.92
CA LEU A 135 5.57 -23.20 -7.71
C LEU A 135 6.83 -22.93 -6.89
N GLY A 136 6.93 -21.70 -6.39
CA GLY A 136 8.03 -21.28 -5.53
C GLY A 136 7.57 -20.34 -4.44
N HIS A 137 8.52 -19.95 -3.61
CA HIS A 137 8.37 -18.91 -2.61
C HIS A 137 9.58 -17.98 -2.66
N VAL A 138 9.35 -16.69 -2.43
CA VAL A 138 10.41 -15.68 -2.39
C VAL A 138 10.21 -14.79 -1.16
N THR A 139 11.31 -14.49 -0.50
CA THR A 139 11.39 -13.74 0.76
C THR A 139 12.70 -12.97 0.81
N ASN A 140 12.85 -12.00 1.71
CA ASN A 140 14.15 -11.39 1.99
C ASN A 140 14.78 -11.87 3.31
N VAL A 141 16.08 -12.11 3.29
CA VAL A 141 16.85 -12.50 4.47
C VAL A 141 16.99 -11.31 5.43
N VAL A 142 16.61 -11.49 6.70
CA VAL A 142 16.76 -10.49 7.79
C VAL A 142 17.73 -10.93 8.89
N GLU A 143 17.97 -12.25 9.03
CA GLU A 143 18.99 -12.82 9.91
C GLU A 143 19.70 -13.98 9.24
N ILE A 144 20.99 -14.13 9.53
CA ILE A 144 21.79 -15.28 9.10
C ILE A 144 22.28 -16.00 10.35
N ARG A 145 21.90 -17.28 10.48
CA ARG A 145 22.37 -18.18 11.55
C ARG A 145 23.28 -19.24 10.95
N GLU A 146 23.77 -20.19 11.73
CA GLU A 146 24.68 -21.22 11.23
C GLU A 146 24.03 -22.06 10.11
N LYS A 147 22.88 -22.67 10.38
CA LYS A 147 22.19 -23.60 9.48
C LYS A 147 20.91 -23.04 8.86
N THR A 148 20.39 -21.96 9.43
CA THR A 148 19.11 -21.36 9.04
C THR A 148 19.28 -19.89 8.70
N ILE A 149 18.25 -19.35 8.06
CA ILE A 149 18.06 -17.92 7.80
C ILE A 149 16.68 -17.54 8.30
N LEU A 150 16.58 -16.36 8.90
CA LEU A 150 15.28 -15.76 9.19
C LEU A 150 14.94 -14.83 8.04
N CYS A 151 13.74 -14.98 7.48
CA CYS A 151 13.31 -14.22 6.32
C CYS A 151 12.02 -13.44 6.61
N GLN A 152 11.97 -12.21 6.13
CA GLN A 152 10.75 -11.42 6.02
C GLN A 152 10.14 -11.70 4.66
N GLY A 153 8.83 -11.97 4.62
CA GLY A 153 8.14 -12.21 3.35
C GLY A 153 6.64 -12.06 3.45
N GLY A 154 6.03 -11.82 2.30
CA GLY A 154 4.58 -11.85 2.11
C GLY A 154 4.04 -13.27 1.89
N ASN A 155 2.74 -13.44 2.10
CA ASN A 155 2.04 -14.72 2.00
C ASN A 155 2.66 -15.88 2.79
N GLN A 156 3.26 -15.57 3.94
CA GLN A 156 3.76 -16.56 4.89
C GLN A 156 2.69 -16.76 5.96
N SER A 157 2.00 -17.90 5.90
CA SER A 157 0.78 -18.13 6.70
C SER A 157 -0.25 -17.02 6.47
N ASP A 158 -0.53 -16.75 5.20
CA ASP A 158 -1.48 -15.75 4.68
C ASP A 158 -1.23 -14.34 5.25
N SER A 159 0.05 -14.02 5.47
CA SER A 159 0.47 -12.79 6.12
C SER A 159 1.85 -12.30 5.71
N VAL A 160 2.11 -11.00 5.93
CA VAL A 160 3.47 -10.46 5.99
C VAL A 160 4.01 -10.77 7.38
N CYS A 161 4.99 -11.67 7.47
CA CYS A 161 5.60 -12.03 8.75
C CYS A 161 7.07 -12.43 8.59
N TYR A 162 7.67 -12.90 9.69
CA TYR A 162 8.98 -13.52 9.67
C TYR A 162 8.85 -15.04 9.77
N ALA A 163 9.65 -15.77 9.00
CA ALA A 163 9.72 -17.22 9.05
C ALA A 163 11.17 -17.70 8.92
N GLU A 164 11.48 -18.79 9.63
CA GLU A 164 12.81 -19.40 9.61
C GLU A 164 12.86 -20.51 8.56
N TYR A 165 13.92 -20.51 7.76
CA TYR A 165 14.16 -21.47 6.68
C TYR A 165 15.53 -22.12 6.80
N SER A 166 15.64 -23.38 6.38
CA SER A 166 16.94 -24.05 6.25
C SER A 166 17.70 -23.47 5.07
N LYS A 167 19.01 -23.22 5.24
CA LYS A 167 19.88 -22.81 4.12
C LYS A 167 19.95 -23.87 3.02
N ALA A 168 19.74 -25.15 3.36
CA ALA A 168 19.77 -26.26 2.40
C ALA A 168 18.58 -26.25 1.43
N ASP A 169 17.48 -25.58 1.80
CA ASP A 169 16.26 -25.53 0.98
C ASP A 169 16.27 -24.35 0.01
N VAL A 170 17.24 -23.43 0.14
CA VAL A 170 17.37 -22.26 -0.73
C VAL A 170 17.87 -22.67 -2.11
N ARG A 171 17.17 -22.22 -3.16
CA ARG A 171 17.55 -22.42 -4.56
C ARG A 171 18.44 -21.32 -5.11
N ALA A 172 18.21 -20.08 -4.67
CA ALA A 172 19.05 -18.95 -5.04
C ALA A 172 19.01 -17.86 -3.96
N TYR A 173 20.16 -17.24 -3.73
CA TYR A 173 20.27 -15.93 -3.09
C TYR A 173 20.51 -14.88 -4.17
N ARG A 174 19.66 -13.85 -4.20
CA ARG A 174 19.74 -12.78 -5.20
C ARG A 174 19.81 -11.41 -4.55
N TRP A 175 20.80 -10.63 -4.99
CA TRP A 175 20.94 -9.24 -4.61
C TRP A 175 20.36 -8.35 -5.71
N PRO A 176 19.61 -7.28 -5.40
CA PRO A 176 19.18 -6.33 -6.42
C PRO A 176 20.40 -5.82 -7.19
N GLY A 177 20.37 -5.90 -8.53
CA GLY A 177 21.54 -5.58 -9.36
C GLY A 177 21.92 -4.10 -9.35
N ASP A 178 20.94 -3.26 -9.01
CA ASP A 178 20.96 -1.80 -8.91
C ASP A 178 20.83 -1.32 -7.45
N ALA A 179 21.17 -2.17 -6.47
CA ALA A 179 20.92 -1.91 -5.04
C ALA A 179 21.45 -0.56 -4.54
N GLU A 180 22.54 -0.06 -5.12
CA GLU A 180 23.12 1.26 -4.81
C GLU A 180 22.22 2.45 -5.18
N GLN A 181 21.23 2.23 -6.06
CA GLN A 181 20.27 3.24 -6.51
C GLN A 181 19.07 3.35 -5.57
N ALA A 182 18.94 2.43 -4.60
CA ALA A 182 17.85 2.44 -3.63
C ALA A 182 17.85 3.76 -2.88
N ARG A 183 16.75 4.51 -2.99
CA ARG A 183 16.60 5.80 -2.33
C ARG A 183 15.16 6.08 -1.95
N LEU A 184 15.01 6.97 -0.98
CA LEU A 184 13.73 7.62 -0.71
C LEU A 184 13.57 8.80 -1.68
N SER A 185 12.33 9.22 -1.93
CA SER A 185 12.07 10.41 -2.74
C SER A 185 12.55 11.69 -2.05
N ASP A 186 12.95 12.71 -2.80
CA ASP A 186 13.31 14.03 -2.25
C ASP A 186 12.18 14.67 -1.40
N VAL A 187 10.93 14.34 -1.72
CA VAL A 187 9.74 14.73 -0.94
C VAL A 187 9.80 14.22 0.49
N PHE A 188 10.33 13.00 0.70
CA PHE A 188 10.53 12.47 2.03
C PHE A 188 11.51 13.32 2.81
N ASP A 189 12.62 13.75 2.22
CA ASP A 189 13.62 14.56 2.93
C ASP A 189 13.07 15.94 3.29
N ILE A 190 12.27 16.55 2.42
CA ILE A 190 11.54 17.80 2.72
C ILE A 190 10.59 17.58 3.92
N ALA A 191 9.77 16.54 3.86
CA ALA A 191 8.76 16.27 4.89
C ALA A 191 9.41 15.85 6.22
N TYR A 192 10.40 14.96 6.19
CA TYR A 192 11.14 14.48 7.35
C TYR A 192 11.86 15.61 8.05
N LYS A 193 12.61 16.45 7.32
CA LYS A 193 13.32 17.61 7.89
C LYS A 193 12.35 18.57 8.60
N TYR A 194 11.17 18.78 8.04
CA TYR A 194 10.12 19.57 8.67
C TYR A 194 9.58 18.90 9.94
N VAL A 195 9.19 17.63 9.86
CA VAL A 195 8.56 16.92 10.99
C VAL A 195 9.51 16.81 12.17
N VAL A 196 10.79 16.49 11.95
CA VAL A 196 11.77 16.32 13.04
C VAL A 196 12.42 17.62 13.49
N SER A 197 11.95 18.77 12.99
CA SER A 197 12.49 20.07 13.36
C SER A 197 12.13 20.40 14.82
N PRO A 198 12.96 21.19 15.53
CA PRO A 198 12.69 21.57 16.91
C PRO A 198 11.33 22.25 17.12
N GLU A 199 10.80 22.90 16.09
CA GLU A 199 9.51 23.60 16.11
C GLU A 199 8.30 22.66 16.01
N VAL A 200 8.50 21.41 15.54
CA VAL A 200 7.44 20.42 15.33
C VAL A 200 7.59 19.27 16.32
N GLU A 201 8.73 18.58 16.30
CA GLU A 201 9.05 17.44 17.17
C GLU A 201 10.36 17.72 17.91
N GLY A 202 10.29 18.46 19.01
CA GLY A 202 11.45 18.84 19.81
C GLY A 202 11.73 17.88 20.97
N GLY A 203 12.96 17.38 21.05
CA GLY A 203 13.58 16.80 22.27
C GLY A 203 12.80 15.67 22.96
N TYR A 204 13.15 15.42 24.22
CA TYR A 204 12.42 14.52 25.11
C TYR A 204 11.33 15.30 25.85
N THR A 205 10.12 14.74 25.92
CA THR A 205 9.00 15.26 26.70
C THR A 205 8.27 14.12 27.44
N ASP A 206 7.62 14.46 28.55
CA ASP A 206 6.86 13.53 29.39
C ASP A 206 5.77 14.33 30.11
N ASP A 207 4.80 14.85 29.34
CA ASP A 207 3.68 15.64 29.87
C ASP A 207 2.56 14.67 30.33
N PRO A 208 2.10 14.72 31.59
CA PRO A 208 1.02 13.85 32.08
C PRO A 208 -0.32 14.00 31.36
N TYR A 209 -0.53 15.11 30.64
CA TYR A 209 -1.74 15.36 29.84
C TYR A 209 -1.56 14.93 28.37
N ASP A 210 -0.37 14.48 27.98
CA ASP A 210 -0.12 13.84 26.70
C ASP A 210 -0.41 12.34 26.80
N ASN A 211 -1.45 11.91 26.09
CA ASN A 211 -1.84 10.50 26.03
C ASN A 211 -0.77 9.61 25.34
N GLY A 212 0.19 10.21 24.62
CA GLY A 212 1.32 9.50 24.02
C GLY A 212 2.40 9.06 25.03
N GLY A 213 2.42 9.65 26.22
CA GLY A 213 3.44 9.41 27.25
C GLY A 213 4.83 9.94 26.87
N PRO A 214 5.89 9.41 27.49
CA PRO A 214 7.27 9.78 27.17
C PRO A 214 7.54 9.74 25.66
N THR A 215 8.07 10.84 25.13
CA THR A 215 8.26 11.01 23.69
C THR A 215 9.61 11.67 23.41
N PHE A 216 10.37 11.13 22.45
CA PHE A 216 11.62 11.71 21.97
C PHE A 216 11.54 11.99 20.47
N ARG A 217 11.62 13.26 20.06
CA ARG A 217 11.52 13.69 18.64
C ARG A 217 10.32 13.05 17.92
N GLY A 218 9.14 13.07 18.57
CA GLY A 218 7.90 12.50 18.04
C GLY A 218 7.79 10.97 18.12
N VAL A 219 8.83 10.28 18.57
CA VAL A 219 8.78 8.84 18.85
C VAL A 219 8.25 8.64 20.27
N THR A 220 6.98 8.25 20.38
CA THR A 220 6.35 7.91 21.67
C THR A 220 6.90 6.59 22.23
N ILE A 221 6.75 6.38 23.54
CA ILE A 221 7.17 5.12 24.18
C ILE A 221 6.44 3.90 23.59
N GLY A 222 5.18 4.03 23.19
CA GLY A 222 4.45 2.98 22.49
C GLY A 222 5.02 2.69 21.09
N THR A 223 5.46 3.73 20.38
CA THR A 223 6.16 3.59 19.10
C THR A 223 7.48 2.86 19.27
N LEU A 224 8.26 3.22 20.30
CA LEU A 224 9.53 2.56 20.60
C LEU A 224 9.32 1.09 21.02
N ALA A 225 8.33 0.80 21.87
CA ALA A 225 7.99 -0.56 22.27
C ALA A 225 7.67 -1.45 21.05
N ALA A 226 6.84 -0.93 20.13
CA ALA A 226 6.48 -1.64 18.92
C ALA A 226 7.67 -1.79 17.94
N TRP A 227 8.56 -0.79 17.86
CA TRP A 227 9.80 -0.88 17.08
C TRP A 227 10.79 -1.90 17.64
N ARG A 228 10.87 -2.02 18.97
CA ARG A 228 11.67 -3.03 19.67
C ARG A 228 11.01 -4.42 19.68
N GLU A 229 9.73 -4.50 19.30
CA GLU A 229 8.90 -5.71 19.34
C GLU A 229 8.79 -6.31 20.75
N VAL A 230 8.65 -5.44 21.74
CA VAL A 230 8.50 -5.81 23.16
C VAL A 230 7.16 -5.35 23.71
N ASN A 231 6.69 -6.03 24.76
CA ASN A 231 5.52 -5.57 25.49
C ASN A 231 5.85 -4.27 26.24
N LEU A 232 5.02 -3.24 26.04
CA LEU A 232 5.23 -1.91 26.62
C LEU A 232 5.21 -1.94 28.15
N GLU A 233 4.23 -2.61 28.77
CA GLU A 233 4.04 -2.59 30.22
C GLU A 233 5.23 -3.22 30.95
N SER A 234 5.69 -4.39 30.49
CA SER A 234 6.81 -5.08 31.11
C SER A 234 8.18 -4.44 30.85
N ASN A 235 8.28 -3.51 29.88
CA ASN A 235 9.52 -2.84 29.50
C ASN A 235 9.48 -1.31 29.70
N TYR A 236 8.43 -0.77 30.33
CA TYR A 236 8.16 0.67 30.39
C TYR A 236 9.36 1.47 30.93
N GLY A 237 9.95 1.04 32.05
CA GLY A 237 11.09 1.73 32.66
C GLY A 237 12.33 1.77 31.76
N ALA A 238 12.64 0.66 31.09
CA ALA A 238 13.79 0.56 30.18
C ALA A 238 13.59 1.41 28.93
N LEU A 239 12.42 1.33 28.30
CA LEU A 239 12.07 2.12 27.11
C LEU A 239 12.04 3.62 27.41
N LYS A 240 11.53 4.01 28.58
CA LYS A 240 11.57 5.40 29.04
C LYS A 240 13.00 5.89 29.18
N ALA A 241 13.89 5.08 29.79
CA ALA A 241 15.30 5.42 29.92
C ALA A 241 16.00 5.54 28.56
N GLU A 242 15.67 4.68 27.59
CA GLU A 242 16.16 4.81 26.20
C GLU A 242 15.74 6.14 25.56
N LEU A 243 14.46 6.52 25.67
CA LEU A 243 13.98 7.80 25.15
C LEU A 243 14.65 9.00 25.83
N GLN A 244 14.92 8.91 27.14
CA GLN A 244 15.62 9.95 27.90
C GLN A 244 17.08 10.08 27.49
N ALA A 245 17.76 8.94 27.23
CA ALA A 245 19.13 8.92 26.72
C ALA A 245 19.22 9.49 25.30
N GLY A 246 18.14 9.36 24.53
CA GLY A 246 18.04 9.81 23.15
C GLY A 246 18.37 8.69 22.17
N LEU A 247 17.60 8.64 21.08
CA LEU A 247 17.80 7.71 19.97
C LEU A 247 18.76 8.33 18.94
N SER A 248 19.52 7.48 18.23
CA SER A 248 20.39 7.96 17.14
C SER A 248 19.57 8.54 15.98
N GLU A 249 20.18 9.40 15.17
CA GLU A 249 19.50 9.98 14.01
C GLU A 249 19.08 8.90 13.00
N GLU A 250 19.93 7.90 12.78
CA GLU A 250 19.67 6.77 11.90
C GLU A 250 18.47 5.97 12.38
N GLU A 251 18.39 5.71 13.68
CA GLU A 251 17.27 4.98 14.27
C GLU A 251 15.96 5.77 14.18
N VAL A 252 15.99 7.05 14.55
CA VAL A 252 14.81 7.92 14.41
C VAL A 252 14.36 7.90 12.94
N ARG A 253 15.28 8.12 12.00
CA ARG A 253 14.96 8.09 10.57
C ARG A 253 14.36 6.75 10.14
N ALA A 254 14.93 5.63 10.55
CA ALA A 254 14.40 4.30 10.22
C ALA A 254 12.99 4.07 10.76
N ILE A 255 12.70 4.54 11.99
CA ILE A 255 11.34 4.51 12.56
C ILE A 255 10.38 5.32 11.69
N TYR A 256 10.75 6.55 11.30
CA TYR A 256 9.90 7.42 10.50
C TYR A 256 9.63 6.87 9.09
N VAL A 257 10.67 6.38 8.42
CA VAL A 257 10.58 5.73 7.11
C VAL A 257 9.63 4.53 7.17
N THR A 258 9.81 3.67 8.17
CA THR A 258 9.03 2.44 8.28
C THR A 258 7.59 2.71 8.70
N ARG A 259 7.40 3.36 9.86
CA ARG A 259 6.11 3.41 10.55
C ARG A 259 5.17 4.50 10.04
N TYR A 260 5.69 5.50 9.34
CA TYR A 260 4.89 6.66 8.94
C TYR A 260 4.99 6.96 7.46
N TRP A 261 6.15 6.82 6.81
CA TRP A 261 6.24 7.04 5.37
C TRP A 261 5.70 5.84 4.60
N PHE A 262 6.31 4.68 4.78
CA PHE A 262 5.91 3.48 4.06
C PHE A 262 4.59 2.88 4.58
N ALA A 263 4.36 2.85 5.89
CA ALA A 263 3.12 2.27 6.41
C ALA A 263 1.85 3.06 5.99
N SER A 264 1.99 4.37 5.72
CA SER A 264 0.88 5.22 5.26
C SER A 264 0.74 5.30 3.74
N TRP A 265 1.62 4.64 2.99
CA TRP A 265 1.69 4.80 1.53
C TRP A 265 1.94 6.24 1.06
N ALA A 266 2.56 7.08 1.89
CA ALA A 266 2.89 8.47 1.53
C ALA A 266 3.82 8.54 0.30
N ASP A 267 4.70 7.54 0.12
CA ASP A 267 5.54 7.38 -1.07
C ASP A 267 4.76 7.19 -2.38
N GLN A 268 3.48 6.81 -2.31
CA GLN A 268 2.62 6.59 -3.46
C GLN A 268 1.64 7.75 -3.73
N LEU A 269 1.68 8.80 -2.92
CA LEU A 269 0.83 9.99 -3.08
C LEU A 269 1.50 11.06 -3.93
N PRO A 270 0.73 11.99 -4.55
CA PRO A 270 1.29 13.20 -5.12
C PRO A 270 2.17 13.95 -4.11
N PRO A 271 3.32 14.52 -4.51
CA PRO A 271 4.31 15.10 -3.60
C PRO A 271 3.75 15.99 -2.49
N ALA A 272 2.84 16.90 -2.84
CA ALA A 272 2.25 17.84 -1.89
C ALA A 272 1.31 17.14 -0.89
N LEU A 273 0.51 16.16 -1.34
CA LEU A 273 -0.33 15.36 -0.45
C LEU A 273 0.51 14.47 0.46
N ALA A 274 1.62 13.92 -0.05
CA ALA A 274 2.54 13.09 0.73
C ALA A 274 3.10 13.84 1.95
N VAL A 275 3.46 15.13 1.80
CA VAL A 275 3.92 15.98 2.92
C VAL A 275 2.85 16.10 4.01
N MET A 276 1.62 16.47 3.63
CA MET A 276 0.51 16.65 4.57
C MET A 276 0.13 15.32 5.26
N HIS A 277 0.12 14.25 4.47
CA HIS A 277 -0.28 12.93 4.92
C HIS A 277 0.75 12.30 5.86
N PHE A 278 2.04 12.45 5.57
CA PHE A 278 3.12 11.98 6.42
C PHE A 278 3.12 12.65 7.79
N ASP A 279 3.08 13.99 7.84
CA ASP A 279 3.02 14.72 9.12
C ASP A 279 1.77 14.35 9.93
N SER A 280 0.63 14.18 9.26
CA SER A 280 -0.60 13.72 9.92
C SER A 280 -0.49 12.28 10.43
N SER A 281 0.22 11.40 9.70
CA SER A 281 0.45 10.02 10.11
C SER A 281 1.31 9.93 11.35
N VAL A 282 2.32 10.79 11.47
CA VAL A 282 3.17 10.91 12.66
C VAL A 282 2.35 11.39 13.86
N ASN A 283 1.53 12.43 13.67
CA ASN A 283 0.86 13.06 14.81
C ASN A 283 -0.45 12.37 15.24
N GLN A 284 -1.22 11.81 14.31
CA GLN A 284 -2.54 11.23 14.59
C GLN A 284 -2.64 9.74 14.26
N GLY A 285 -1.55 9.13 13.78
CA GLY A 285 -1.51 7.74 13.33
C GLY A 285 -1.96 7.57 11.89
N VAL A 286 -1.42 6.53 11.25
CA VAL A 286 -1.63 6.19 9.83
C VAL A 286 -3.11 6.09 9.46
N ARG A 287 -3.90 5.34 10.23
CA ARG A 287 -5.33 5.14 9.94
C ARG A 287 -6.10 6.46 9.91
N ARG A 288 -5.89 7.33 10.89
CA ARG A 288 -6.62 8.61 10.97
C ARG A 288 -6.18 9.56 9.87
N ALA A 289 -4.90 9.56 9.52
CA ALA A 289 -4.40 10.30 8.36
C ALA A 289 -5.06 9.82 7.06
N ALA A 290 -5.27 8.51 6.88
CA ALA A 290 -6.00 7.95 5.74
C ALA A 290 -7.45 8.44 5.71
N GLU A 291 -8.15 8.43 6.84
CA GLU A 291 -9.52 8.94 6.94
C GLU A 291 -9.62 10.44 6.57
N PHE A 292 -8.61 11.25 6.93
CA PHE A 292 -8.56 12.66 6.50
C PHE A 292 -8.36 12.80 4.99
N LEU A 293 -7.45 12.02 4.41
CA LEU A 293 -7.21 12.02 2.97
C LEU A 293 -8.47 11.61 2.20
N GLN A 294 -9.10 10.52 2.60
CA GLN A 294 -10.30 9.97 1.97
C GLN A 294 -11.44 10.98 1.96
N ARG A 295 -11.72 11.65 3.08
CA ARG A 295 -12.68 12.75 3.14
C ARG A 295 -12.32 13.90 2.19
N ALA A 296 -11.04 14.24 2.10
CA ALA A 296 -10.57 15.35 1.29
C ALA A 296 -10.70 15.10 -0.22
N ILE A 297 -10.44 13.87 -0.67
CA ILE A 297 -10.50 13.48 -2.08
C ILE A 297 -11.86 12.89 -2.50
N GLY A 298 -12.78 12.67 -1.55
CA GLY A 298 -14.10 12.08 -1.82
C GLY A 298 -14.10 10.56 -2.03
N SER A 299 -13.13 9.86 -1.43
CA SER A 299 -13.11 8.40 -1.37
C SER A 299 -14.00 7.87 -0.23
N GLU A 300 -14.31 6.58 -0.24
CA GLU A 300 -14.85 5.89 0.94
C GLU A 300 -13.92 6.07 2.14
N VAL A 301 -14.50 6.33 3.31
CA VAL A 301 -13.76 6.67 4.55
C VAL A 301 -13.66 5.44 5.45
N ASP A 302 -12.85 4.47 5.04
CA ASP A 302 -12.60 3.22 5.75
C ASP A 302 -11.29 3.22 6.56
N GLY A 303 -10.43 4.23 6.36
CA GLY A 303 -9.11 4.36 6.95
C GLY A 303 -8.04 3.43 6.37
N GLU A 304 -8.32 2.77 5.24
CA GLU A 304 -7.39 1.92 4.49
C GLU A 304 -6.89 2.62 3.22
N MET A 305 -5.57 2.63 3.01
CA MET A 305 -4.94 3.26 1.85
C MET A 305 -4.91 2.31 0.64
N GLY A 306 -6.05 1.78 0.21
CA GLY A 306 -6.16 0.84 -0.92
C GLY A 306 -5.98 1.49 -2.31
N PRO A 307 -6.03 0.68 -3.39
CA PRO A 307 -5.80 1.15 -4.75
C PRO A 307 -6.72 2.28 -5.19
N ASP A 308 -8.00 2.24 -4.80
CA ASP A 308 -8.98 3.26 -5.15
C ASP A 308 -8.67 4.60 -4.50
N THR A 309 -8.28 4.60 -3.22
CA THR A 309 -7.84 5.80 -2.50
C THR A 309 -6.60 6.40 -3.16
N LEU A 310 -5.60 5.57 -3.50
CA LEU A 310 -4.38 6.03 -4.18
C LEU A 310 -4.66 6.54 -5.60
N ALA A 311 -5.56 5.90 -6.34
CA ALA A 311 -5.95 6.33 -7.69
C ALA A 311 -6.68 7.67 -7.66
N LEU A 312 -7.64 7.84 -6.75
CA LEU A 312 -8.34 9.10 -6.55
C LEU A 312 -7.39 10.22 -6.13
N ALA A 313 -6.44 9.95 -5.23
CA ALA A 313 -5.47 10.94 -4.81
C ALA A 313 -4.60 11.46 -5.97
N ARG A 314 -4.26 10.60 -6.95
CA ARG A 314 -3.47 10.99 -8.13
C ARG A 314 -4.19 11.94 -9.08
N VAL A 315 -5.52 11.89 -9.14
CA VAL A 315 -6.33 12.70 -10.07
C VAL A 315 -7.07 13.85 -9.38
N ALA A 316 -7.01 13.94 -8.05
CA ALA A 316 -7.63 15.01 -7.29
C ALA A 316 -6.99 16.38 -7.59
N ASP A 317 -7.78 17.45 -7.52
CA ASP A 317 -7.23 18.81 -7.43
C ASP A 317 -6.44 18.91 -6.13
N VAL A 318 -5.11 18.93 -6.26
CA VAL A 318 -4.18 18.89 -5.13
C VAL A 318 -4.39 20.06 -4.15
N ARG A 319 -4.75 21.25 -4.63
CA ARG A 319 -4.92 22.43 -3.77
C ARG A 319 -6.22 22.33 -2.99
N GLU A 320 -7.30 21.94 -3.66
CA GLU A 320 -8.60 21.71 -3.02
C GLU A 320 -8.49 20.58 -1.99
N ALA A 321 -7.85 19.47 -2.36
CA ALA A 321 -7.64 18.32 -1.49
C ALA A 321 -6.84 18.72 -0.25
N LEU A 322 -5.75 19.49 -0.38
CA LEU A 322 -4.98 19.97 0.76
C LEU A 322 -5.79 20.85 1.71
N ARG A 323 -6.63 21.76 1.19
CA ARG A 323 -7.50 22.59 2.02
C ARG A 323 -8.51 21.74 2.79
N LYS A 324 -9.24 20.85 2.11
CA LYS A 324 -10.20 19.95 2.76
C LYS A 324 -9.55 19.01 3.77
N TYR A 325 -8.34 18.52 3.48
CA TYR A 325 -7.56 17.71 4.41
C TYR A 325 -7.26 18.52 5.68
N SER A 326 -6.72 19.73 5.52
CA SER A 326 -6.39 20.61 6.64
C SER A 326 -7.61 20.97 7.48
N GLU A 327 -8.76 21.22 6.86
CA GLU A 327 -10.04 21.44 7.53
C GLU A 327 -10.49 20.22 8.33
N ALA A 328 -10.44 19.02 7.74
CA ALA A 328 -10.79 17.77 8.43
C ALA A 328 -9.86 17.51 9.63
N ARG A 329 -8.56 17.79 9.47
CA ARG A 329 -7.56 17.68 10.53
C ARG A 329 -7.81 18.68 11.66
N GLU A 330 -8.16 19.92 11.33
CA GLU A 330 -8.52 20.96 12.30
C GLU A 330 -9.78 20.60 13.10
N GLN A 331 -10.83 20.13 12.41
CA GLN A 331 -12.05 19.66 13.06
C GLN A 331 -11.75 18.55 14.07
N HIS A 332 -10.87 17.62 13.71
CA HIS A 332 -10.43 16.57 14.62
C HIS A 332 -9.74 17.14 15.86
N TYR A 333 -8.76 18.04 15.71
CA TYR A 333 -8.08 18.65 16.85
C TYR A 333 -9.07 19.33 17.80
N ARG A 334 -10.00 20.12 17.26
CA ARG A 334 -11.01 20.83 18.05
C ARG A 334 -11.93 19.90 18.84
N GLY A 335 -12.06 18.63 18.43
CA GLY A 335 -12.80 17.59 19.13
C GLY A 335 -12.02 16.84 20.22
N ILE A 336 -10.71 17.07 20.37
CA ILE A 336 -9.89 16.39 21.38
C ILE A 336 -10.08 17.05 22.75
N ALA A 337 -10.29 16.25 23.81
CA ALA A 337 -10.55 16.75 25.16
C ALA A 337 -9.48 17.71 25.72
N THR A 338 -8.21 17.51 25.35
CA THR A 338 -7.07 18.33 25.79
C THR A 338 -6.79 19.53 24.86
N PHE A 339 -7.70 19.86 23.93
CA PHE A 339 -7.55 21.00 23.02
C PHE A 339 -7.33 22.34 23.74
N TRP A 340 -7.89 22.53 24.92
CA TRP A 340 -7.67 23.74 25.73
C TRP A 340 -6.18 23.95 26.09
N ARG A 341 -5.40 22.87 26.20
CA ARG A 341 -3.97 22.90 26.57
C ARG A 341 -3.08 22.98 25.33
N PHE A 342 -3.32 22.14 24.33
CA PHE A 342 -2.41 21.95 23.20
C PHE A 342 -2.93 22.52 21.87
N GLY A 343 -4.22 22.89 21.80
CA GLY A 343 -4.92 23.21 20.56
C GLY A 343 -4.28 24.33 19.75
N LYS A 344 -3.75 25.37 20.40
CA LYS A 344 -3.02 26.45 19.70
C LYS A 344 -1.80 25.90 18.92
N GLY A 345 -1.05 24.99 19.54
CA GLY A 345 0.11 24.34 18.92
C GLY A 345 -0.31 23.43 17.76
N TRP A 346 -1.36 22.64 17.94
CA TRP A 346 -1.89 21.76 16.90
C TRP A 346 -2.40 22.52 15.67
N LEU A 347 -3.15 23.61 15.87
CA LEU A 347 -3.61 24.45 14.76
C LEU A 347 -2.44 25.14 14.04
N ALA A 348 -1.43 25.60 14.79
CA ALA A 348 -0.23 26.18 14.20
C ALA A 348 0.57 25.16 13.37
N ARG A 349 0.71 23.91 13.86
CA ARG A 349 1.31 22.81 13.09
C ARG A 349 0.52 22.55 11.82
N ASN A 350 -0.80 22.37 11.91
CA ASN A 350 -1.67 22.13 10.75
C ASN A 350 -1.50 23.20 9.66
N LYS A 351 -1.50 24.48 10.06
CA LYS A 351 -1.28 25.59 9.13
C LYS A 351 0.11 25.52 8.47
N ARG A 352 1.17 25.31 9.26
CA ARG A 352 2.54 25.22 8.73
C ARG A 352 2.71 24.03 7.78
N THR A 353 2.12 22.87 8.10
CA THR A 353 2.13 21.70 7.22
C THR A 353 1.41 21.99 5.91
N LEU A 354 0.25 22.67 5.96
CA LEU A 354 -0.47 23.10 4.76
C LEU A 354 0.35 24.07 3.92
N ASP A 355 0.98 25.07 4.53
CA ASP A 355 1.83 26.06 3.84
C ASP A 355 3.01 25.35 3.13
N LEU A 356 3.65 24.38 3.78
CA LEU A 356 4.73 23.57 3.20
C LEU A 356 4.23 22.68 2.05
N ALA A 357 3.10 22.00 2.23
CA ALA A 357 2.52 21.17 1.17
C ALA A 357 2.16 22.01 -0.07
N LEU A 358 1.58 23.19 0.13
CA LEU A 358 1.26 24.11 -0.97
C LEU A 358 2.51 24.66 -1.66
N SER A 359 3.61 24.88 -0.93
CA SER A 359 4.88 25.28 -1.57
C SER A 359 5.46 24.16 -2.43
N VAL A 360 5.39 22.90 -1.98
CA VAL A 360 5.77 21.73 -2.79
C VAL A 360 4.89 21.60 -4.04
N ALA A 361 3.58 21.87 -3.93
CA ALA A 361 2.69 21.89 -5.09
C ALA A 361 3.09 22.98 -6.12
N ASN A 362 3.54 24.15 -5.66
CA ASN A 362 4.00 25.23 -6.53
C ASN A 362 5.33 24.88 -7.23
N SER A 363 6.25 24.23 -6.51
CA SER A 363 7.52 23.78 -7.08
C SER A 363 7.31 22.69 -8.14
N ALA A 364 6.39 21.75 -7.91
CA ALA A 364 6.04 20.70 -8.88
C ALA A 364 5.28 21.22 -10.11
N LEU A 365 4.61 22.38 -10.00
CA LEU A 365 3.97 23.08 -11.12
C LEU A 365 4.91 24.06 -11.84
N SER A 366 6.12 24.27 -11.31
CA SER A 366 7.16 25.01 -12.01
C SER A 366 7.84 24.04 -12.97
N PRO A 367 7.85 24.28 -14.29
CA PRO A 367 8.50 23.36 -15.22
C PRO A 367 9.97 23.28 -14.83
N GLU A 368 10.40 22.13 -14.33
CA GLU A 368 11.81 21.82 -14.20
C GLU A 368 12.45 21.98 -15.58
N ALA A 369 13.41 22.90 -15.65
CA ALA A 369 14.26 23.09 -16.79
C ALA A 369 14.94 21.75 -17.10
N GLN A 370 14.47 21.11 -18.16
CA GLN A 370 15.15 19.97 -18.78
C GLN A 370 16.64 20.33 -18.94
N PRO A 371 17.59 19.44 -18.59
CA PRO A 371 18.99 19.67 -18.87
C PRO A 371 19.14 19.98 -20.36
N LYS A 372 19.77 21.11 -20.70
CA LYS A 372 20.10 21.45 -22.08
C LYS A 372 20.97 20.34 -22.67
N GLU A 373 20.37 19.43 -23.41
CA GLU A 373 21.10 18.57 -24.33
C GLU A 373 21.78 19.48 -25.36
N LYS A 374 23.09 19.34 -25.49
CA LYS A 374 23.86 20.01 -26.54
C LYS A 374 23.40 19.45 -27.89
N PRO A 375 23.13 20.28 -28.89
CA PRO A 375 22.73 19.79 -30.19
C PRO A 375 23.94 19.11 -30.85
N LEU A 376 23.84 17.80 -31.09
CA LEU A 376 24.65 17.16 -32.13
C LEU A 376 24.01 17.52 -33.48
N THR A 377 24.74 18.31 -34.26
CA THR A 377 24.60 18.33 -35.71
C THR A 377 24.87 16.92 -36.24
N ASP A 378 23.92 16.35 -36.95
CA ASP A 378 24.11 16.03 -38.37
C ASP A 378 22.78 15.60 -39.03
N THR A 379 22.62 16.15 -40.23
CA THR A 379 21.56 15.95 -41.22
C THR A 379 21.25 14.49 -41.55
N VAL A 380 19.97 14.11 -41.64
CA VAL A 380 19.34 13.38 -42.78
C VAL A 380 17.79 13.46 -42.68
N GLY A 381 17.14 13.89 -43.76
CA GLY A 381 15.87 13.31 -44.25
C GLY A 381 14.54 13.77 -43.65
N THR A 382 13.90 14.74 -44.31
CA THR A 382 12.51 15.15 -44.08
C THR A 382 11.53 14.06 -44.55
N ALA A 383 10.71 13.54 -43.65
CA ALA A 383 9.46 12.83 -43.96
C ALA A 383 8.34 13.36 -43.04
N PRO A 384 7.10 13.56 -43.54
CA PRO A 384 6.03 14.15 -42.76
C PRO A 384 5.57 13.21 -41.64
N SER A 385 5.44 13.75 -40.43
CA SER A 385 4.95 13.06 -39.24
C SER A 385 3.49 12.60 -39.42
N PRO A 386 3.13 11.35 -39.07
CA PRO A 386 1.73 10.98 -38.91
C PRO A 386 1.17 11.63 -37.63
N THR A 387 -0.06 12.13 -37.72
CA THR A 387 -0.90 12.61 -36.63
C THR A 387 -0.86 11.62 -35.45
N PRO A 388 -0.73 12.06 -34.19
CA PRO A 388 -0.73 11.13 -33.05
C PRO A 388 -2.11 10.45 -32.96
N GLU A 389 -2.13 9.14 -33.15
CA GLU A 389 -3.30 8.33 -32.85
C GLU A 389 -3.64 8.45 -31.36
N PRO A 390 -4.93 8.58 -31.00
CA PRO A 390 -5.34 8.60 -29.60
C PRO A 390 -4.92 7.29 -28.92
N ALA A 391 -4.24 7.41 -27.79
CA ALA A 391 -3.75 6.27 -27.02
C ALA A 391 -4.88 5.26 -26.75
N PRO A 392 -4.62 3.95 -26.90
CA PRO A 392 -5.64 2.93 -26.69
C PRO A 392 -6.13 3.00 -25.24
N VAL A 393 -7.43 3.18 -25.10
CA VAL A 393 -8.12 3.27 -23.83
C VAL A 393 -7.90 1.98 -23.03
N TRP A 394 -7.38 2.09 -21.82
CA TRP A 394 -6.86 0.97 -21.00
C TRP A 394 -7.86 -0.17 -20.72
N TRP A 395 -9.16 0.10 -20.86
CA TRP A 395 -10.22 -0.89 -20.66
C TRP A 395 -10.66 -1.60 -21.96
N GLY A 396 -10.22 -1.16 -23.14
CA GLY A 396 -10.73 -1.62 -24.44
C GLY A 396 -10.54 -3.11 -24.74
N LYS A 397 -9.64 -3.81 -24.02
CA LYS A 397 -9.37 -5.25 -24.16
C LYS A 397 -9.90 -6.12 -23.02
N SER A 398 -10.56 -5.53 -22.02
CA SER A 398 -11.03 -6.28 -20.85
C SER A 398 -12.38 -6.95 -21.13
N VAL A 399 -12.37 -8.28 -21.29
CA VAL A 399 -13.57 -9.11 -21.48
C VAL A 399 -14.55 -8.95 -20.31
N THR A 400 -14.04 -8.70 -19.09
CA THR A 400 -14.86 -8.49 -17.89
C THR A 400 -15.56 -7.12 -17.90
N ILE A 401 -14.87 -6.05 -18.31
CA ILE A 401 -15.50 -4.74 -18.47
C ILE A 401 -16.56 -4.80 -19.58
N TRP A 402 -16.29 -5.53 -20.66
CA TRP A 402 -17.28 -5.82 -21.68
C TRP A 402 -18.47 -6.63 -21.15
N GLY A 403 -18.23 -7.65 -20.30
CA GLY A 403 -19.30 -8.42 -19.67
C GLY A 403 -20.20 -7.56 -18.77
N ILE A 404 -19.62 -6.65 -17.98
CA ILE A 404 -20.36 -5.71 -17.12
C ILE A 404 -21.13 -4.69 -17.96
N LEU A 405 -20.50 -4.10 -18.99
CA LEU A 405 -21.15 -3.12 -19.87
C LEU A 405 -22.27 -3.75 -20.69
N ILE A 406 -22.09 -4.96 -21.22
CA ILE A 406 -23.13 -5.69 -21.96
C ILE A 406 -24.28 -6.07 -21.03
N THR A 407 -24.00 -6.54 -19.81
CA THR A 407 -25.04 -6.90 -18.83
C THR A 407 -25.82 -5.68 -18.34
N ALA A 408 -25.11 -4.57 -18.09
CA ALA A 408 -25.72 -3.28 -17.75
C ALA A 408 -26.55 -2.74 -18.93
N ALA A 409 -26.02 -2.80 -20.15
CA ALA A 409 -26.74 -2.40 -21.35
C ALA A 409 -27.98 -3.28 -21.57
N SER A 410 -27.90 -4.61 -21.41
CA SER A 410 -29.03 -5.53 -21.61
C SER A 410 -30.12 -5.42 -20.56
N THR A 411 -29.80 -4.89 -19.37
CA THR A 411 -30.80 -4.68 -18.29
C THR A 411 -31.38 -3.28 -18.33
N VAL A 412 -30.58 -2.28 -18.70
CA VAL A 412 -30.97 -0.87 -18.69
C VAL A 412 -31.62 -0.46 -20.02
N LEU A 413 -31.12 -0.91 -21.18
CA LEU A 413 -31.71 -0.53 -22.48
C LEU A 413 -33.16 -0.95 -22.64
N PRO A 414 -33.62 -2.18 -22.29
CA PRO A 414 -35.02 -2.54 -22.45
C PRO A 414 -35.97 -1.69 -21.58
N VAL A 415 -35.49 -1.29 -20.40
CA VAL A 415 -36.23 -0.43 -19.47
C VAL A 415 -36.30 1.00 -19.99
N LEU A 416 -35.18 1.53 -20.50
CA LEU A 416 -35.12 2.89 -21.07
C LEU A 416 -35.81 3.00 -22.43
N ALA A 417 -35.71 1.99 -23.29
CA ALA A 417 -36.36 1.94 -24.60
C ALA A 417 -37.90 1.89 -24.45
N ARG A 418 -38.40 1.12 -23.48
CA ARG A 418 -39.83 1.09 -23.12
C ARG A 418 -40.29 2.43 -22.51
N ALA A 419 -39.45 3.10 -21.74
CA ALA A 419 -39.74 4.44 -21.21
C ALA A 419 -39.70 5.54 -22.29
N ALA A 420 -38.98 5.33 -23.39
CA ALA A 420 -38.82 6.28 -24.50
C ALA A 420 -39.68 5.96 -25.74
N GLY A 421 -40.42 4.84 -25.75
CA GLY A 421 -41.28 4.44 -26.87
C GLY A 421 -40.53 4.01 -28.14
N ILE A 422 -39.31 3.50 -28.00
CA ILE A 422 -38.44 3.07 -29.12
C ILE A 422 -38.52 1.54 -29.25
N ASP A 423 -39.00 1.05 -30.41
CA ASP A 423 -38.97 -0.38 -30.73
C ASP A 423 -37.55 -0.81 -31.15
N ILE A 424 -36.97 -1.74 -30.40
CA ILE A 424 -35.65 -2.31 -30.71
C ILE A 424 -35.86 -3.40 -31.77
N THR A 425 -35.42 -3.15 -32.99
CA THR A 425 -35.52 -4.11 -34.10
C THR A 425 -34.44 -5.21 -33.98
N PRO A 426 -34.73 -6.46 -34.45
CA PRO A 426 -33.77 -7.56 -34.45
C PRO A 426 -32.46 -7.27 -35.19
N GLU A 427 -32.51 -6.39 -36.19
CA GLU A 427 -31.35 -5.95 -36.96
C GLU A 427 -30.36 -5.17 -36.08
N LEU A 428 -30.84 -4.35 -35.14
CA LEU A 428 -29.98 -3.59 -34.22
C LEU A 428 -29.18 -4.52 -33.29
N ILE A 429 -29.80 -5.64 -32.87
CA ILE A 429 -29.17 -6.67 -32.04
C ILE A 429 -28.08 -7.41 -32.82
N SER A 430 -28.30 -7.68 -34.10
CA SER A 430 -27.31 -8.34 -34.97
C SER A 430 -26.06 -7.48 -35.23
N GLN A 431 -26.21 -6.16 -35.22
CA GLN A 431 -25.13 -5.20 -35.46
C GLN A 431 -24.19 -5.04 -34.25
N PHE A 432 -24.65 -5.33 -33.04
CA PHE A 432 -23.80 -5.38 -31.84
C PHE A 432 -22.75 -6.51 -31.89
N GLY A 433 -22.94 -7.51 -32.75
CA GLY A 433 -22.04 -8.67 -32.85
C GLY A 433 -20.83 -8.49 -33.76
N THR A 434 -20.78 -7.45 -34.60
CA THR A 434 -19.85 -7.42 -35.75
C THR A 434 -18.82 -6.30 -35.78
N ASP A 435 -18.99 -5.17 -35.07
CA ASP A 435 -17.97 -4.09 -35.04
C ASP A 435 -17.88 -3.36 -33.69
N VAL A 436 -16.79 -3.61 -32.95
CA VAL A 436 -16.60 -3.21 -31.54
C VAL A 436 -16.27 -1.73 -31.36
N THR A 437 -15.64 -1.08 -32.34
CA THR A 437 -15.22 0.33 -32.26
C THR A 437 -16.38 1.30 -32.42
N THR A 438 -17.35 0.97 -33.28
CA THR A 438 -18.56 1.77 -33.50
C THR A 438 -19.49 1.77 -32.28
N VAL A 439 -19.47 0.67 -31.51
CA VAL A 439 -20.27 0.49 -30.28
C VAL A 439 -19.80 1.39 -29.14
N ALA A 440 -18.48 1.62 -28.99
CA ALA A 440 -17.95 2.50 -27.96
C ALA A 440 -18.37 3.97 -28.17
N SER A 441 -18.35 4.43 -29.43
CA SER A 441 -18.84 5.77 -29.80
C SER A 441 -20.36 5.91 -29.66
N ALA A 442 -21.12 4.84 -29.97
CA ALA A 442 -22.58 4.85 -29.83
C ALA A 442 -23.03 4.86 -28.36
N ILE A 443 -22.37 4.07 -27.50
CA ILE A 443 -22.62 4.05 -26.04
C ILE A 443 -22.18 5.38 -25.41
N GLY A 444 -21.01 5.92 -25.79
CA GLY A 444 -20.56 7.24 -25.34
C GLY A 444 -21.54 8.35 -25.74
N GLY A 445 -22.07 8.30 -26.97
CA GLY A 445 -23.09 9.23 -27.46
C GLY A 445 -24.42 9.10 -26.71
N LEU A 446 -24.87 7.88 -26.41
CA LEU A 446 -26.11 7.62 -25.65
C LEU A 446 -25.98 8.11 -24.20
N VAL A 447 -24.87 7.82 -23.53
CA VAL A 447 -24.57 8.29 -22.17
C VAL A 447 -24.48 9.82 -22.13
N GLY A 448 -23.79 10.44 -23.10
CA GLY A 448 -23.72 11.89 -23.23
C GLY A 448 -25.10 12.53 -23.43
N THR A 449 -25.97 11.89 -24.22
CA THR A 449 -27.34 12.37 -24.47
C THR A 449 -28.22 12.22 -23.22
N VAL A 450 -28.12 11.10 -22.50
CA VAL A 450 -28.83 10.88 -21.23
C VAL A 450 -28.38 11.88 -20.17
N MET A 451 -27.07 12.15 -20.05
CA MET A 451 -26.52 13.15 -19.14
C MET A 451 -26.98 14.57 -19.50
N ALA A 452 -27.06 14.91 -20.79
CA ALA A 452 -27.59 16.19 -21.25
C ALA A 452 -29.08 16.36 -20.94
N ILE A 453 -29.90 15.31 -21.14
CA ILE A 453 -31.32 15.30 -20.81
C ILE A 453 -31.50 15.41 -19.28
N TRP A 454 -30.73 14.65 -18.50
CA TRP A 454 -30.77 14.71 -17.04
C TRP A 454 -30.35 16.08 -16.50
N GLY A 455 -29.33 16.71 -17.08
CA GLY A 455 -28.94 18.08 -16.80
C GLY A 455 -30.07 19.08 -17.07
N ARG A 456 -30.78 18.94 -18.21
CA ARG A 456 -31.94 19.78 -18.55
C ARG A 456 -33.13 19.59 -17.62
N VAL A 457 -33.41 18.36 -17.19
CA VAL A 457 -34.52 18.04 -16.26
C VAL A 457 -34.22 18.53 -14.83
N LYS A 458 -32.96 18.48 -14.39
CA LYS A 458 -32.55 19.01 -13.08
C LYS A 458 -32.59 20.55 -13.05
N ALA A 459 -32.29 21.20 -14.17
CA ALA A 459 -32.32 22.66 -14.30
C ALA A 459 -33.74 23.25 -14.39
N SER A 460 -34.77 22.43 -14.67
CA SER A 460 -36.17 22.88 -14.83
C SER A 460 -37.07 22.59 -13.62
N ARG A 461 -36.50 22.15 -12.48
CA ARG A 461 -37.24 22.07 -11.21
C ARG A 461 -37.25 23.46 -10.54
N PRO A 462 -38.40 24.14 -10.39
CA PRO A 462 -38.45 25.40 -9.65
C PRO A 462 -38.16 25.15 -8.17
N LEU A 463 -37.38 26.06 -7.57
CA LEU A 463 -37.11 26.10 -6.14
C LEU A 463 -38.43 26.27 -5.38
N THR A 464 -38.87 25.24 -4.66
CA THR A 464 -39.98 25.34 -3.71
C THR A 464 -39.52 26.20 -2.52
N THR A 465 -40.07 27.39 -2.38
CA THR A 465 -39.91 28.25 -1.20
C THR A 465 -40.62 27.62 0.00
N ALA A 466 -39.88 27.33 1.07
CA ALA A 466 -40.45 26.93 2.35
C ALA A 466 -41.21 28.11 2.99
N PRO A 467 -42.43 27.93 3.52
CA PRO A 467 -43.15 29.00 4.19
C PRO A 467 -42.53 29.31 5.55
N VAL A 468 -42.13 30.56 5.74
CA VAL A 468 -41.69 31.12 7.03
C VAL A 468 -42.92 31.39 7.89
N GLN A 469 -43.06 30.67 9.01
CA GLN A 469 -44.02 31.06 10.05
C GLN A 469 -43.41 32.16 10.94
N LEU A 470 -43.92 33.38 10.80
CA LEU A 470 -43.70 34.44 11.77
C LEU A 470 -44.65 34.22 12.96
N LYS A 471 -44.10 34.01 14.15
CA LYS A 471 -44.84 34.17 15.41
C LYS A 471 -45.01 35.69 15.65
N ILE A 472 -46.26 36.15 15.61
CA ILE A 472 -46.67 37.44 16.17
C ILE A 472 -47.06 37.20 17.63
#